data_AF-A0A271LJH6-F1
#
_entry.id   AF-A0A271LJH6-F1
#
_cell.length_a   1.000
_cell.length_b   1.000
_cell.length_c   1.000
_cell.angle_alpha   90.00
_cell.angle_beta   90.00
_cell.angle_gamma   90.00
#
_symmetry.space_group_name_H-M   'P 1'
#
loop_
_entity.id
_entity.type
_entity.pdbx_description
1 polymer ?
#
loop_
_entity_poly.entity_id
_entity_poly.type
_entity_poly.pdbx_seq_one_letter_code
_entity_poly.pdbx_strand_id
1 'polypeptide(L)'
;MATKENNETNTMISPETGETLTRGVRPFTVSYKGESMTVDLPGYYPPSGSEGVHVGDDMTVVDAALRILKEKIDGVPAPATIRRVRTKLKLSQREAGSLFKVGENAFDKYERGLIEPSGPTIQLMTLLEKHPELLDELR
;
A
#
# COMPACT_ATOMS: atom_id res chain seq x y z
N MET A 1 -24.05 14.56 16.38
CA MET A 1 -23.14 13.61 15.71
C MET A 1 -23.97 12.38 15.35
N ALA A 2 -24.36 12.22 14.09
CA ALA A 2 -25.06 11.03 13.63
C ALA A 2 -24.01 9.95 13.34
N THR A 3 -23.96 8.92 14.17
CA THR A 3 -23.24 7.68 13.89
C THR A 3 -23.93 7.04 12.68
N LYS A 4 -23.25 7.03 11.52
CA LYS A 4 -23.65 6.18 10.41
C LYS A 4 -23.47 4.73 10.87
N GLU A 5 -24.55 4.09 11.27
CA GLU A 5 -24.64 2.65 11.29
C GLU A 5 -24.50 2.18 9.83
N ASN A 6 -23.31 1.74 9.47
CA ASN A 6 -23.11 0.97 8.25
C ASN A 6 -23.87 -0.33 8.43
N ASN A 7 -25.10 -0.36 7.91
CA ASN A 7 -25.87 -1.58 7.74
C ASN A 7 -25.22 -2.38 6.59
N GLU A 8 -24.00 -2.88 6.82
CA GLU A 8 -23.38 -3.88 5.96
C GLU A 8 -24.24 -5.13 6.08
N THR A 9 -25.05 -5.39 5.07
CA THR A 9 -25.72 -6.68 4.94
C THR A 9 -24.64 -7.74 5.04
N ASN A 10 -24.66 -8.53 6.13
CA ASN A 10 -23.70 -9.61 6.38
C ASN A 10 -23.68 -10.67 5.27
N THR A 11 -24.57 -10.55 4.30
CA THR A 11 -24.72 -11.43 3.15
C THR A 11 -24.93 -10.63 1.86
N MET A 12 -24.45 -11.17 0.73
CA MET A 12 -24.77 -10.69 -0.62
C MET A 12 -24.96 -11.85 -1.58
N ILE A 13 -25.53 -11.60 -2.76
CA ILE A 13 -25.65 -12.62 -3.82
C ILE A 13 -24.43 -12.52 -4.73
N SER A 14 -23.77 -13.66 -4.96
CA SER A 14 -22.68 -13.77 -5.92
C SER A 14 -23.16 -13.39 -7.33
N PRO A 15 -22.50 -12.46 -8.02
CA PRO A 15 -22.86 -12.09 -9.39
C PRO A 15 -22.54 -13.21 -10.40
N GLU A 16 -21.65 -14.13 -10.06
CA GLU A 16 -21.20 -15.21 -10.96
C GLU A 16 -22.00 -16.50 -10.77
N THR A 17 -22.29 -16.86 -9.53
CA THR A 17 -22.90 -18.16 -9.18
C THR A 17 -24.33 -18.04 -8.67
N GLY A 18 -24.78 -16.85 -8.26
CA GLY A 18 -26.08 -16.66 -7.60
C GLY A 18 -26.13 -17.18 -6.16
N GLU A 19 -25.02 -17.71 -5.61
CA GLU A 19 -24.96 -18.20 -4.23
C GLU A 19 -25.05 -17.05 -3.21
N THR A 20 -25.58 -17.36 -2.02
CA THR A 20 -25.51 -16.43 -0.88
C THR A 20 -24.11 -16.47 -0.27
N LEU A 21 -23.42 -15.35 -0.39
CA LEU A 21 -22.11 -15.12 0.20
C LEU A 21 -22.28 -14.51 1.58
N THR A 22 -21.44 -14.90 2.54
CA THR A 22 -21.44 -14.32 3.90
C THR A 22 -20.12 -13.60 4.15
N ARG A 23 -20.20 -12.46 4.83
CA ARG A 23 -19.03 -11.69 5.24
C ARG A 23 -18.10 -12.55 6.12
N GLY A 24 -16.82 -12.59 5.79
CA GLY A 24 -15.84 -13.37 6.52
C GLY A 24 -14.41 -12.97 6.15
N VAL A 25 -13.46 -13.74 6.68
CA VAL A 25 -12.02 -13.56 6.44
C VAL A 25 -11.44 -14.93 6.12
N ARG A 26 -10.60 -15.01 5.09
CA ARG A 26 -9.90 -16.24 4.71
C ARG A 26 -8.41 -15.96 4.50
N PRO A 27 -7.53 -16.93 4.82
CA PRO A 27 -6.11 -16.80 4.48
C PRO A 27 -5.95 -16.77 2.96
N PHE A 28 -5.22 -15.78 2.47
CA PHE A 28 -4.92 -15.58 1.06
C PHE A 28 -3.42 -15.40 0.86
N THR A 29 -2.85 -16.12 -0.09
CA THR A 29 -1.42 -16.06 -0.39
C THR A 29 -1.15 -15.07 -1.52
N VAL A 30 -0.52 -13.95 -1.17
CA VAL A 30 -0.01 -12.95 -2.12
C VAL A 30 1.37 -13.38 -2.58
N SER A 31 1.59 -13.47 -3.89
CA SER A 31 2.87 -13.89 -4.48
C SER A 31 3.42 -12.83 -5.43
N TYR A 32 4.72 -12.57 -5.35
CA TYR A 32 5.43 -11.64 -6.22
C TYR A 32 6.85 -12.13 -6.49
N LYS A 33 7.21 -12.31 -7.77
CA LYS A 33 8.56 -12.72 -8.23
C LYS A 33 9.18 -13.89 -7.43
N GLY A 34 8.38 -14.90 -7.08
CA GLY A 34 8.83 -16.11 -6.38
C GLY A 34 8.85 -16.03 -4.85
N GLU A 35 8.54 -14.88 -4.27
CA GLU A 35 8.29 -14.73 -2.84
C GLU A 35 6.79 -14.64 -2.56
N SER A 36 6.37 -15.12 -1.39
CA SER A 36 4.95 -15.15 -1.02
C SER A 36 4.73 -14.73 0.43
N MET A 37 3.57 -14.16 0.68
CA MET A 37 3.10 -13.77 2.01
C MET A 37 1.62 -14.15 2.15
N THR A 38 1.25 -14.78 3.26
CA THR A 38 -0.15 -15.06 3.57
C THR A 38 -0.73 -13.92 4.40
N VAL A 39 -1.90 -13.41 4.00
CA VAL A 39 -2.67 -12.40 4.71
C VAL A 39 -4.08 -12.88 4.98
N ASP A 40 -4.69 -12.36 6.03
CA ASP A 40 -6.09 -12.55 6.33
C ASP A 40 -6.92 -11.60 5.45
N LEU A 41 -7.56 -12.14 4.40
CA LEU A 41 -8.31 -11.38 3.40
C LEU A 41 -9.80 -11.31 3.76
N PRO A 42 -10.34 -10.13 4.10
CA PRO A 42 -11.77 -9.92 4.23
C PRO A 42 -12.49 -10.06 2.89
N GLY A 43 -13.74 -10.51 2.94
CA GLY A 43 -14.57 -10.62 1.75
C GLY A 43 -15.91 -11.27 2.05
N TYR A 44 -16.67 -11.49 0.99
CA TYR A 44 -17.92 -12.23 1.02
C TYR A 44 -17.68 -13.59 0.40
N TYR A 45 -17.80 -14.63 1.22
CA TYR A 45 -17.42 -15.97 0.82
C TYR A 45 -18.61 -16.92 0.78
N PRO A 46 -18.66 -17.83 -0.20
CA PRO A 46 -19.70 -18.83 -0.26
C PRO A 46 -19.40 -20.00 0.69
N PRO A 47 -20.45 -20.70 1.18
CA PRO A 47 -20.29 -21.90 1.98
C PRO A 47 -19.65 -23.06 1.19
N SER A 48 -19.73 -23.03 -0.15
CA SER A 48 -19.12 -24.00 -1.06
C SER A 48 -17.58 -23.97 -1.01
N GLY A 49 -16.98 -22.91 -0.46
CA GLY A 49 -15.52 -22.76 -0.39
C GLY A 49 -14.88 -22.21 -1.66
N SER A 50 -15.67 -21.87 -2.69
CA SER A 50 -15.19 -21.21 -3.90
C SER A 50 -14.76 -19.75 -3.64
N GLU A 51 -14.37 -19.06 -4.72
CA GLU A 51 -13.85 -17.69 -4.70
C GLU A 51 -14.83 -16.71 -4.07
N GLY A 52 -14.29 -15.76 -3.31
CA GLY A 52 -15.06 -14.73 -2.62
C GLY A 52 -15.16 -13.45 -3.44
N VAL A 53 -16.11 -12.60 -3.06
CA VAL A 53 -16.25 -11.26 -3.60
C VAL A 53 -15.64 -10.26 -2.62
N HIS A 54 -14.72 -9.44 -3.11
CA HIS A 54 -14.03 -8.40 -2.35
C HIS A 54 -14.54 -7.03 -2.78
N VAL A 55 -15.01 -6.23 -1.83
CA VAL A 55 -15.60 -4.90 -2.09
C VAL A 55 -14.98 -3.83 -1.20
N GLY A 56 -14.96 -2.59 -1.68
CA GLY A 56 -14.42 -1.46 -0.93
C GLY A 56 -12.96 -1.70 -0.54
N ASP A 57 -12.70 -1.71 0.77
CA ASP A 57 -11.35 -1.79 1.33
C ASP A 57 -10.85 -3.23 1.58
N ASP A 58 -11.60 -4.25 1.16
CA ASP A 58 -11.24 -5.66 1.37
C ASP A 58 -9.84 -6.01 0.84
N MET A 59 -9.47 -5.44 -0.31
CA MET A 59 -8.18 -5.69 -0.97
C MET A 59 -7.00 -4.92 -0.36
N THR A 60 -7.23 -4.02 0.59
CA THR A 60 -6.16 -3.18 1.17
C THR A 60 -5.06 -4.00 1.83
N VAL A 61 -5.40 -5.14 2.44
CA VAL A 61 -4.43 -6.06 3.06
C VAL A 61 -3.55 -6.77 2.01
N VAL A 62 -4.12 -7.11 0.87
CA VAL A 62 -3.39 -7.73 -0.26
C VAL A 62 -2.47 -6.70 -0.90
N ASP A 63 -2.96 -5.48 -1.12
CA ASP A 63 -2.15 -4.38 -1.67
C ASP A 63 -0.97 -4.03 -0.75
N ALA A 64 -1.18 -4.02 0.57
CA ALA A 64 -0.13 -3.80 1.55
C ALA A 64 0.93 -4.91 1.49
N ALA A 65 0.52 -6.18 1.47
CA ALA A 65 1.45 -7.31 1.35
C ALA A 65 2.23 -7.27 0.04
N LEU A 66 1.57 -6.96 -1.09
CA LEU A 66 2.23 -6.83 -2.38
C LEU A 66 3.28 -5.72 -2.37
N ARG A 67 2.98 -4.57 -1.73
CA ARG A 67 3.95 -3.47 -1.56
C ARG A 67 5.16 -3.90 -0.73
N ILE A 68 4.97 -4.67 0.34
CA ILE A 68 6.09 -5.19 1.15
C ILE A 68 6.96 -6.13 0.31
N LEU A 69 6.35 -7.03 -0.48
CA LEU A 69 7.09 -7.92 -1.36
C LEU A 69 7.87 -7.14 -2.43
N LYS A 70 7.25 -6.13 -3.05
CA LYS A 70 7.94 -5.23 -4.00
C LYS A 70 9.12 -4.50 -3.36
N GLU A 71 8.96 -3.99 -2.13
CA GLU A 71 10.06 -3.33 -1.42
C GLU A 71 11.20 -4.29 -1.13
N LYS A 72 10.89 -5.50 -0.67
CA LYS A 72 11.89 -6.55 -0.40
C LYS A 72 12.65 -6.97 -1.66
N ILE A 73 11.96 -7.14 -2.79
CA ILE A 73 12.53 -7.75 -4.00
C ILE A 73 13.14 -6.70 -4.95
N ASP A 74 12.42 -5.61 -5.21
CA ASP A 74 12.82 -4.59 -6.19
C ASP A 74 13.41 -3.35 -5.55
N GLY A 75 13.38 -3.23 -4.22
CA GLY A 75 13.81 -2.03 -3.51
C GLY A 75 12.87 -0.84 -3.70
N VAL A 76 11.67 -1.05 -4.24
CA VAL A 76 10.66 0.01 -4.42
C VAL A 76 10.02 0.30 -3.06
N PRO A 77 10.26 1.48 -2.45
CA PRO A 77 9.84 1.74 -1.08
C PRO A 77 8.33 1.86 -1.00
N ALA A 78 7.72 1.20 -0.01
CA ALA A 78 6.30 1.39 0.27
C ALA A 78 6.02 2.84 0.72
N PRO A 79 4.77 3.32 0.60
CA PRO A 79 4.41 4.68 1.02
C PRO A 79 4.78 5.00 2.48
N ALA A 80 4.67 4.00 3.37
CA ALA A 80 5.08 4.12 4.77
C ALA A 80 6.60 4.30 4.92
N THR A 81 7.39 3.56 4.14
CA THR A 81 8.86 3.70 4.09
C THR A 81 9.25 5.10 3.58
N ILE A 82 8.61 5.58 2.52
CA ILE A 82 8.85 6.93 1.97
C ILE A 82 8.62 8.00 3.05
N ARG A 83 7.48 7.92 3.76
CA ARG A 83 7.16 8.84 4.86
C ARG A 83 8.18 8.76 6.00
N ARG A 84 8.62 7.56 6.37
CA ARG A 84 9.65 7.34 7.41
C ARG A 84 10.97 7.99 7.03
N VAL A 85 11.45 7.75 5.81
CA VAL A 85 12.71 8.33 5.30
C VAL A 85 12.62 9.86 5.30
N ARG A 86 11.56 10.43 4.71
CA ARG A 86 11.37 11.88 4.64
C ARG A 86 11.35 12.53 6.03
N THR A 87 10.61 11.93 6.97
CA THR A 87 10.49 12.47 8.33
C THR A 87 11.80 12.34 9.11
N LYS A 88 12.59 11.27 8.90
CA LYS A 88 13.95 11.13 9.43
C LYS A 88 14.87 12.27 8.93
N LEU A 89 14.73 12.66 7.67
CA LEU A 89 15.45 13.78 7.06
C LEU A 89 14.91 15.16 7.47
N LYS A 90 13.86 15.22 8.30
CA LYS A 90 13.20 16.46 8.77
C LYS A 90 12.70 17.35 7.63
N LEU A 91 12.23 16.73 6.54
CA LEU A 91 11.66 17.45 5.40
C LEU A 91 10.13 17.40 5.44
N SER A 92 9.46 18.49 5.09
CA SER A 92 8.07 18.45 4.65
C SER A 92 7.95 17.79 3.26
N GLN A 93 6.75 17.36 2.87
CA GLN A 93 6.51 16.77 1.54
C GLN A 93 6.91 17.74 0.43
N ARG A 94 6.59 19.04 0.60
CA ARG A 94 6.93 20.09 -0.35
C ARG A 94 8.43 20.32 -0.47
N GLU A 95 9.13 20.40 0.67
CA GLU A 95 10.60 20.54 0.67
C GLU A 95 11.27 19.32 0.03
N ALA A 96 10.80 18.11 0.34
CA ALA A 96 11.31 16.91 -0.29
C ALA A 96 11.07 16.91 -1.81
N GLY A 97 9.88 17.30 -2.28
CA GLY A 97 9.59 17.43 -3.71
C GLY A 97 10.52 18.40 -4.44
N SER A 98 10.81 19.54 -3.82
CA SER A 98 11.72 20.56 -4.36
C SER A 98 13.20 20.18 -4.28
N LEU A 99 13.63 19.50 -3.22
CA LEU A 99 15.01 19.05 -3.02
C LEU A 99 15.36 17.93 -3.99
N PHE A 100 14.48 16.93 -4.12
CA PHE A 100 14.66 15.79 -5.02
C PHE A 100 14.37 16.14 -6.50
N LYS A 101 13.98 17.40 -6.81
CA LYS A 101 13.66 17.88 -8.17
C LYS A 101 12.58 17.04 -8.89
N VAL A 102 11.62 16.50 -8.14
CA VAL A 102 10.50 15.68 -8.65
C VAL A 102 9.17 16.43 -8.68
N GLY A 103 9.15 17.68 -8.20
CA GLY A 103 7.97 18.53 -8.11
C GLY A 103 7.36 18.53 -6.71
N GLU A 104 6.78 19.67 -6.31
CA GLU A 104 6.34 19.95 -4.93
C GLU A 104 5.34 18.93 -4.37
N ASN A 105 4.50 18.34 -5.22
CA ASN A 105 3.44 17.40 -4.81
C ASN A 105 3.82 15.93 -4.97
N ALA A 106 5.06 15.62 -5.36
CA ALA A 106 5.47 14.24 -5.64
C ALA A 106 5.41 13.38 -4.38
N PHE A 107 5.95 13.86 -3.25
CA PHE A 107 5.97 13.11 -1.99
C PHE A 107 4.58 12.89 -1.40
N ASP A 108 3.60 13.78 -1.61
CA ASP A 108 2.20 13.50 -1.25
C ASP A 108 1.67 12.29 -2.04
N LYS A 109 1.88 12.28 -3.35
CA LYS A 109 1.43 11.19 -4.23
C LYS A 109 2.15 9.87 -3.90
N TYR A 110 3.45 9.92 -3.61
CA TYR A 110 4.22 8.75 -3.19
C TYR A 110 3.71 8.19 -1.85
N GLU A 111 3.49 9.05 -0.85
CA GLU A 111 3.02 8.64 0.49
C GLU A 111 1.56 8.17 0.51
N ARG A 112 0.78 8.53 -0.51
CA ARG A 112 -0.56 7.99 -0.76
C ARG A 112 -0.53 6.76 -1.67
N GLY A 113 0.63 6.41 -2.22
CA GLY A 113 0.81 5.31 -3.16
C GLY A 113 0.05 5.49 -4.48
N LEU A 114 -0.17 6.74 -4.90
CA LEU A 114 -0.83 7.07 -6.16
C LEU A 114 0.10 6.91 -7.37
N ILE A 115 1.41 7.11 -7.16
CA ILE A 115 2.47 6.89 -8.15
C ILE A 115 3.70 6.32 -7.44
N GLU A 116 4.53 5.58 -8.16
CA GLU A 116 5.81 5.07 -7.66
C GLU A 116 6.94 6.07 -7.96
N PRO A 117 7.94 6.26 -7.07
CA PRO A 117 9.11 7.08 -7.36
C PRO A 117 9.97 6.45 -8.47
N SER A 118 10.70 7.29 -9.22
CA SER A 118 11.65 6.78 -10.21
C SER A 118 12.85 6.09 -9.55
N GLY A 119 13.51 5.17 -10.27
CA GLY A 119 14.72 4.48 -9.79
C GLY A 119 15.79 5.42 -9.19
N PRO A 120 16.17 6.52 -9.86
CA PRO A 120 17.11 7.49 -9.29
C PRO A 120 16.62 8.15 -7.99
N THR A 121 15.32 8.43 -7.88
CA THR A 121 14.72 8.98 -6.64
C THR A 121 14.86 7.98 -5.50
N ILE A 122 14.58 6.70 -5.77
CA ILE A 122 14.71 5.61 -4.79
C ILE A 122 16.17 5.48 -4.32
N GLN A 123 17.13 5.51 -5.25
CA GLN A 123 18.55 5.45 -4.92
C GLN A 123 18.99 6.62 -4.04
N LEU A 124 18.59 7.85 -4.38
CA LEU A 124 18.92 9.03 -3.59
C LEU A 124 18.28 8.98 -2.20
N MET A 125 17.01 8.54 -2.11
CA MET A 125 16.34 8.36 -0.81
C MET A 125 17.09 7.34 0.06
N THR A 126 17.51 6.22 -0.52
CA THR A 126 18.25 5.17 0.18
C THR A 126 19.62 5.67 0.65
N LEU A 127 20.30 6.46 -0.19
CA LEU A 127 21.58 7.08 0.15
C LEU A 127 21.41 8.06 1.32
N LEU A 128 20.45 8.97 1.24
CA LEU A 128 20.18 9.96 2.28
C LEU A 128 19.65 9.33 3.57
N GLU A 129 18.93 8.21 3.51
CA GLU A 129 18.54 7.48 4.73
C GLU A 129 19.77 6.99 5.50
N LYS A 130 20.83 6.57 4.81
CA LYS A 130 22.09 6.09 5.40
C LYS A 130 23.03 7.25 5.77
N HIS A 131 23.03 8.29 4.97
CA HIS A 131 23.94 9.44 5.04
C HIS A 131 23.14 10.76 5.06
N PRO A 132 22.40 11.04 6.16
CA PRO A 132 21.58 12.26 6.26
C PRO A 132 22.40 13.55 6.18
N GLU A 133 23.71 13.50 6.46
CA GLU A 133 24.65 14.61 6.31
C GLU A 133 24.78 15.11 4.87
N LEU A 134 24.57 14.25 3.86
CA LEU A 134 24.64 14.63 2.44
C LEU A 134 23.46 15.52 2.01
N LEU A 135 22.45 15.69 2.87
CA LEU A 135 21.32 16.57 2.59
C LEU A 135 21.77 18.03 2.39
N ASP A 136 22.84 18.45 3.06
CA ASP A 136 23.37 19.80 2.94
C ASP A 136 24.02 20.07 1.58
N GLU A 137 24.46 19.04 0.86
CA GLU A 137 25.01 19.17 -0.50
C GLU A 137 23.91 19.36 -1.57
N LEU A 138 22.65 19.09 -1.23
CA LEU A 138 21.51 19.20 -2.15
C LEU A 138 20.72 20.50 -2.02
N ARG A 139 21.03 21.31 -1.01
CA ARG A 139 20.29 22.54 -0.66
C ARG A 139 20.67 23.74 -1.53
#